data_AF-A0A7X3RDZ4-F1
#
_entry.id   AF-A0A7X3RDZ4-F1
#
_cell.length_a   1.000
_cell.length_b   1.000
_cell.length_c   1.000
_cell.angle_alpha   90.00
_cell.angle_beta   90.00
_cell.angle_gamma   90.00
#
_symmetry.space_group_name_H-M   'P 1'
#
loop_
_entity.id
_entity.type
_entity.pdbx_description
1 polymer ?
#
loop_
_entity_poly.entity_id
_entity_poly.type
_entity_poly.pdbx_seq_one_letter_code
_entity_poly.pdbx_strand_id
1 'polypeptide(L)'
;MRVYSMNQNIRLFLGILVLGLLFSCARTHQQVIENTSEFQKHRNSIVRVENKHGFFSRGAGSGFFVERDKVATNIHVIAHPGPVYIKSVDRKTNWKVEGVAAYDAKNDLAILKVVGEGAALPLGNSDIVQTGEHISVIGYPDGAYKVAEGTLHGIRSNDKWLQMEVDTIGGSSGSPVLDSKGHVIGISTTVDGFYSYAIPSNVVKVLLTQSESSESLEQWHQRELIRSYNAYVKGEMNYTKKRYDKAIDDLDAAIRLNPEFIYAYSKRGQARSALGDHEGAISDYDKAIQRNPEHAVTYFNRGYNKGNLSDHEGAISDYDKAIELNPKYIDAYGNRGVAKWNLGDYKSAISDYDKAIELNPKYGWAYNNRGEAKRELGDPKAAIKDYNKAIELNPKYATAYSNRGFAKLELGDPKGAINDYDKAIKLNPQHTTAYRNRGAAKSRLGDHEAAIKDFNKVIKLNPQDAIAYSNRGAVKQKLGDYKSAIEDCDKAIQLNPQSATAYYNRGVMKQKLDDYQGAIEDYDKAIELNPQKAATYNNRGVAKRKLGEYEGAISDYDKAIELNPQEAAAYRNRARAKEALGQHDAAKADFEKAEELDADIEK
;
A
#
# COMPACT_ATOMS: atom_id res chain seq x y z
N MET A 1 24.99 -2.67 -42.56
CA MET A 1 23.93 -1.64 -42.45
C MET A 1 23.09 -2.02 -41.25
N ARG A 2 23.27 -1.41 -40.08
CA ARG A 2 22.67 -0.12 -39.67
C ARG A 2 21.15 -0.12 -39.95
N VAL A 3 20.22 0.17 -39.04
CA VAL A 3 20.20 0.79 -37.70
C VAL A 3 18.69 0.78 -37.30
N TYR A 4 18.36 0.51 -36.02
CA TYR A 4 17.29 1.08 -35.14
C TYR A 4 15.89 1.49 -35.71
N SER A 5 14.76 1.50 -34.98
CA SER A 5 14.50 1.65 -33.55
C SER A 5 13.07 1.20 -33.13
N MET A 6 12.96 0.93 -31.83
CA MET A 6 11.94 1.41 -30.86
C MET A 6 10.57 0.75 -30.66
N ASN A 7 10.30 0.60 -29.36
CA ASN A 7 9.03 0.54 -28.64
C ASN A 7 8.34 -0.81 -28.46
N GLN A 8 8.95 -1.68 -27.65
CA GLN A 8 8.22 -2.51 -26.67
C GLN A 8 9.05 -2.66 -25.39
N ASN A 9 8.92 -1.72 -24.45
CA ASN A 9 9.47 -1.85 -23.09
C ASN A 9 8.73 -0.89 -22.12
N ILE A 10 7.48 -1.20 -21.79
CA ILE A 10 6.80 -0.71 -20.56
C ILE A 10 5.87 -1.81 -20.07
N ARG A 11 6.42 -2.87 -19.45
CA ARG A 11 5.70 -3.82 -18.58
C ARG A 11 6.67 -4.43 -17.58
N LEU A 12 7.12 -3.62 -16.62
CA LEU A 12 7.86 -4.10 -15.44
C LEU A 12 7.61 -3.17 -14.24
N PHE A 13 6.35 -3.11 -13.81
CA PHE A 13 5.96 -2.72 -12.45
C PHE A 13 5.02 -3.81 -11.93
N LEU A 14 5.60 -4.88 -11.39
CA LEU A 14 4.89 -5.96 -10.71
C LEU A 14 5.88 -6.63 -9.74
N GLY A 15 6.12 -5.92 -8.64
CA GLY A 15 6.96 -6.35 -7.53
C GLY A 15 6.30 -6.04 -6.19
N ILE A 16 5.20 -6.74 -5.92
CA ILE A 16 4.62 -6.97 -4.58
C ILE A 16 4.03 -5.71 -3.90
N LEU A 17 2.81 -5.37 -4.33
CA LEU A 17 1.83 -4.69 -3.48
C LEU A 17 0.42 -5.23 -3.76
N VAL A 18 0.29 -6.56 -3.78
CA VAL A 18 -1.00 -7.26 -3.69
C VAL A 18 -0.80 -8.53 -2.87
N LEU A 19 -0.77 -8.38 -1.55
CA LEU A 19 -1.48 -9.27 -0.63
C LEU A 19 -1.76 -8.53 0.70
N GLY A 20 -2.28 -7.30 0.57
CA GLY A 20 -3.01 -6.56 1.60
C GLY A 20 -4.45 -6.27 1.17
N LEU A 21 -5.00 -7.08 0.25
CA LEU A 21 -6.38 -6.96 -0.26
C LEU A 21 -7.16 -8.29 -0.22
N LEU A 22 -6.63 -9.32 0.44
CA LEU A 22 -7.37 -10.54 0.77
C LEU A 22 -6.89 -11.03 2.14
N PHE A 23 -7.79 -10.97 3.13
CA PHE A 23 -7.67 -11.42 4.54
C PHE A 23 -6.96 -10.49 5.54
N SER A 24 -7.70 -9.49 6.04
CA SER A 24 -7.62 -9.08 7.45
C SER A 24 -8.90 -8.35 7.88
N CYS A 25 -10.01 -9.09 7.87
CA CYS A 25 -10.95 -9.11 8.97
C CYS A 25 -11.64 -10.46 8.81
N ALA A 26 -11.15 -11.49 9.49
CA ALA A 26 -12.11 -12.42 10.04
C ALA A 26 -12.96 -11.56 10.98
N ARG A 27 -14.02 -10.94 10.44
CA ARG A 27 -15.13 -10.47 11.26
C ARG A 27 -15.50 -11.68 12.10
N THR A 28 -15.54 -11.49 13.41
CA THR A 28 -16.16 -12.43 14.33
C THR A 28 -17.41 -13.00 13.67
N HIS A 29 -17.57 -14.32 13.68
CA HIS A 29 -18.73 -14.97 13.07
C HIS A 29 -19.99 -14.24 13.52
N GLN A 30 -20.72 -13.73 12.53
CA GLN A 30 -22.01 -13.08 12.66
C GLN A 30 -22.87 -13.86 13.67
N GLN A 31 -23.47 -13.18 14.65
CA GLN A 31 -24.67 -13.72 15.31
C GLN A 31 -25.83 -13.61 14.30
N VAL A 32 -25.77 -14.39 13.22
CA VAL A 32 -26.96 -14.72 12.45
C VAL A 32 -27.76 -15.62 13.33
N ILE A 33 -28.89 -15.13 13.81
CA ILE A 33 -29.84 -16.02 14.46
C ILE A 33 -30.71 -16.59 13.35
N GLU A 34 -30.50 -17.86 13.02
CA GLU A 34 -31.47 -18.61 12.22
C GLU A 34 -32.69 -18.89 13.09
N ASN A 35 -33.81 -18.24 12.78
CA ASN A 35 -35.11 -18.39 13.44
C ASN A 35 -35.19 -17.95 14.91
N THR A 36 -35.46 -16.66 15.11
CA THR A 36 -36.16 -16.17 16.31
C THR A 36 -37.68 -16.26 16.09
N SER A 37 -38.41 -16.92 16.99
CA SER A 37 -39.87 -17.12 16.89
C SER A 37 -40.64 -15.79 16.80
N GLU A 38 -40.16 -14.76 17.48
CA GLU A 38 -40.74 -13.42 17.49
C GLU A 38 -40.72 -12.74 16.12
N PHE A 39 -39.68 -12.96 15.31
CA PHE A 39 -39.52 -12.32 14.01
C PHE A 39 -40.06 -13.16 12.84
N GLN A 40 -40.51 -14.39 13.10
CA GLN A 40 -41.30 -15.16 12.14
C GLN A 40 -42.66 -14.51 11.84
N LYS A 41 -43.20 -13.67 12.75
CA LYS A 41 -44.46 -12.95 12.52
C LYS A 41 -44.38 -11.95 11.35
N HIS A 42 -43.18 -11.44 11.05
CA HIS A 42 -42.92 -10.46 9.98
C HIS A 42 -42.52 -11.12 8.64
N ARG A 43 -42.45 -12.45 8.61
CA ARG A 43 -41.94 -13.22 7.46
C ARG A 43 -42.71 -13.00 6.16
N ASN A 44 -43.99 -12.62 6.25
CA ASN A 44 -44.83 -12.33 5.08
C ASN A 44 -44.76 -10.86 4.62
N SER A 45 -44.09 -10.02 5.39
CA SER A 45 -43.94 -8.58 5.11
C SER A 45 -42.62 -8.24 4.46
N ILE A 46 -41.60 -9.07 4.68
CA ILE A 46 -40.23 -8.87 4.23
C ILE A 46 -40.00 -9.75 3.01
N VAL A 47 -39.41 -9.16 1.97
CA VAL A 47 -39.36 -9.75 0.65
C VAL A 47 -37.98 -9.66 0.02
N ARG A 48 -37.69 -10.63 -0.84
CA ARG A 48 -36.48 -10.63 -1.65
C ARG A 48 -36.77 -9.90 -2.95
N VAL A 49 -35.99 -8.89 -3.26
CA VAL A 49 -36.10 -8.13 -4.51
C VAL A 49 -35.06 -8.68 -5.48
N GLU A 50 -35.50 -9.39 -6.52
CA GLU A 50 -34.65 -10.02 -7.51
C GLU A 50 -34.72 -9.31 -8.86
N ASN A 51 -33.57 -9.07 -9.47
CA ASN A 51 -33.46 -8.67 -10.87
C ASN A 51 -32.84 -9.82 -11.69
N LYS A 52 -33.58 -10.35 -12.68
CA LYS A 52 -33.18 -11.55 -13.47
C LYS A 52 -31.91 -11.34 -14.32
N HIS A 53 -31.45 -10.11 -14.50
CA HIS A 53 -30.25 -9.78 -15.29
C HIS A 53 -29.09 -9.21 -14.45
N GLY A 54 -29.15 -9.35 -13.13
CA GLY A 54 -28.09 -8.89 -12.22
C GLY A 54 -26.79 -9.73 -12.33
N PHE A 55 -25.64 -9.04 -12.39
CA PHE A 55 -24.32 -9.65 -12.63
C PHE A 55 -23.56 -10.08 -11.37
N PHE A 56 -23.94 -9.60 -10.20
CA PHE A 56 -23.59 -10.29 -8.97
C PHE A 56 -24.35 -11.63 -9.02
N SER A 57 -23.71 -12.75 -8.69
CA SER A 57 -24.40 -14.03 -8.50
C SER A 57 -25.52 -13.99 -7.42
N ARG A 58 -25.82 -12.80 -6.90
CA ARG A 58 -26.94 -12.41 -6.06
C ARG A 58 -27.41 -10.99 -6.43
N GLY A 59 -28.00 -10.79 -7.61
CA GLY A 59 -28.82 -9.60 -7.95
C GLY A 59 -30.10 -9.52 -7.11
N ALA A 60 -29.96 -9.74 -5.80
CA ALA A 60 -31.01 -9.84 -4.83
C ALA A 60 -30.71 -8.87 -3.70
N GLY A 61 -31.55 -7.84 -3.60
CA GLY A 61 -31.64 -7.04 -2.39
C GLY A 61 -32.80 -7.52 -1.53
N SER A 62 -33.04 -6.77 -0.48
CA SER A 62 -34.17 -6.92 0.41
C SER A 62 -35.18 -5.80 0.15
N GLY A 63 -36.39 -6.01 0.61
CA GLY A 63 -37.44 -5.01 0.64
C GLY A 63 -38.49 -5.43 1.65
N PHE A 64 -39.48 -4.58 1.85
CA PHE A 64 -40.63 -4.90 2.70
C PHE A 64 -41.85 -4.11 2.27
N PHE A 65 -43.02 -4.69 2.52
CA PHE A 65 -44.28 -4.02 2.27
C PHE A 65 -44.46 -2.85 3.24
N VAL A 66 -44.71 -1.67 2.68
CA VAL A 66 -45.03 -0.43 3.41
C VAL A 66 -46.51 -0.08 3.32
N GLU A 67 -47.15 -0.52 2.24
CA GLU A 67 -48.60 -0.66 2.10
C GLU A 67 -48.87 -2.03 1.46
N ARG A 68 -50.13 -2.43 1.30
CA ARG A 68 -50.47 -3.78 0.81
C ARG A 68 -49.88 -4.10 -0.56
N ASP A 69 -49.78 -3.11 -1.43
CA ASP A 69 -49.33 -3.24 -2.82
C ASP A 69 -48.07 -2.40 -3.12
N LYS A 70 -47.40 -1.91 -2.07
CA LYS A 70 -46.18 -1.10 -2.17
C LYS A 70 -45.04 -1.68 -1.36
N VAL A 71 -43.87 -1.80 -2.00
CA VAL A 71 -42.66 -2.30 -1.37
C VAL A 71 -41.57 -1.22 -1.37
N ALA A 72 -40.99 -0.94 -0.21
CA ALA A 72 -39.81 -0.10 -0.11
C ALA A 72 -38.54 -0.94 -0.32
N THR A 73 -37.59 -0.40 -1.09
CA THR A 73 -36.24 -0.94 -1.29
C THR A 73 -35.29 0.18 -1.72
N ASN A 74 -34.02 -0.13 -1.97
CA ASN A 74 -33.08 0.86 -2.48
C ASN A 74 -33.12 1.00 -4.01
N ILE A 75 -32.80 2.19 -4.52
CA ILE A 75 -32.72 2.46 -5.96
C ILE A 75 -31.70 1.53 -6.61
N HIS A 76 -30.53 1.37 -5.98
CA HIS A 76 -29.47 0.54 -6.54
C HIS A 76 -29.84 -0.94 -6.71
N VAL A 77 -30.77 -1.46 -5.89
CA VAL A 77 -31.26 -2.84 -5.98
C VAL A 77 -32.05 -3.05 -7.28
N ILE A 78 -32.73 -2.02 -7.77
CA ILE A 78 -33.63 -2.07 -8.93
C ILE A 78 -33.10 -1.32 -10.17
N ALA A 79 -31.95 -0.66 -10.06
CA ALA A 79 -31.40 0.17 -11.14
C ALA A 79 -30.99 -0.63 -12.39
N HIS A 80 -30.73 -1.93 -12.23
CA HIS A 80 -30.32 -2.82 -13.32
C HIS A 80 -31.45 -2.99 -14.36
N PRO A 81 -31.15 -2.93 -15.68
CA PRO A 81 -32.18 -3.07 -16.70
C PRO A 81 -32.87 -4.43 -16.66
N GLY A 82 -34.18 -4.42 -16.91
CA GLY A 82 -34.98 -5.63 -17.05
C GLY A 82 -36.00 -5.85 -15.93
N PRO A 83 -36.69 -7.00 -15.93
CA PRO A 83 -37.79 -7.23 -15.01
C PRO A 83 -37.30 -7.42 -13.57
N VAL A 84 -37.95 -6.71 -12.66
CA VAL A 84 -37.79 -6.86 -11.21
C VAL A 84 -38.93 -7.72 -10.66
N TYR A 85 -38.57 -8.66 -9.78
CA TYR A 85 -39.49 -9.58 -9.13
C TYR A 85 -39.34 -9.48 -7.63
N ILE A 86 -40.47 -9.54 -6.93
CA ILE A 86 -40.50 -9.59 -5.47
C ILE A 86 -40.93 -10.99 -5.06
N LYS A 87 -40.16 -11.63 -4.18
CA LYS A 87 -40.43 -13.02 -3.77
C LYS A 87 -40.59 -13.14 -2.26
N SER A 88 -41.54 -13.98 -1.86
CA SER A 88 -41.72 -14.37 -0.46
C SER A 88 -40.53 -15.16 0.06
N VAL A 89 -40.44 -15.27 1.38
CA VAL A 89 -39.38 -16.04 2.06
C VAL A 89 -39.33 -17.50 1.61
N ASP A 90 -40.48 -18.14 1.41
CA ASP A 90 -40.58 -19.53 0.93
C ASP A 90 -40.48 -19.66 -0.60
N ARG A 91 -40.34 -18.53 -1.32
CA ARG A 91 -40.28 -18.41 -2.78
C ARG A 91 -41.51 -18.95 -3.51
N LYS A 92 -42.62 -19.20 -2.81
CA LYS A 92 -43.87 -19.67 -3.41
C LYS A 92 -44.69 -18.53 -4.00
N THR A 93 -44.64 -17.35 -3.39
CA THR A 93 -45.32 -16.16 -3.88
C THR A 93 -44.32 -15.27 -4.61
N ASN A 94 -44.74 -14.81 -5.79
CA ASN A 94 -43.97 -13.92 -6.65
C ASN A 94 -44.85 -12.75 -7.06
N TRP A 95 -44.53 -11.55 -6.58
CA TRP A 95 -45.20 -10.33 -6.98
C TRP A 95 -44.44 -9.68 -8.14
N LYS A 96 -45.16 -9.42 -9.23
CA LYS A 96 -44.62 -8.69 -10.38
C LYS A 96 -44.57 -7.20 -10.04
N VAL A 97 -43.45 -6.55 -10.29
CA VAL A 97 -43.34 -5.09 -10.17
C VAL A 97 -43.97 -4.44 -11.40
N GLU A 98 -44.97 -3.58 -11.18
CA GLU A 98 -45.59 -2.76 -12.23
C GLU A 98 -44.69 -1.59 -12.61
N GLY A 99 -44.07 -0.99 -11.60
CA GLY A 99 -43.30 0.23 -11.75
C GLY A 99 -42.78 0.80 -10.44
N VAL A 100 -42.16 1.97 -10.53
CA VAL A 100 -41.72 2.76 -9.37
C VAL A 100 -42.80 3.80 -9.07
N ALA A 101 -43.43 3.69 -7.91
CA ALA A 101 -44.50 4.58 -7.46
C ALA A 101 -43.97 5.93 -6.95
N ALA A 102 -42.83 5.90 -6.26
CA ALA A 102 -42.14 7.09 -5.79
C ALA A 102 -40.66 6.76 -5.55
N TYR A 103 -39.78 7.76 -5.58
CA TYR A 103 -38.37 7.56 -5.29
C TYR A 103 -37.74 8.83 -4.69
N ASP A 104 -36.72 8.63 -3.88
CA ASP A 104 -35.85 9.68 -3.40
C ASP A 104 -34.41 9.33 -3.80
N ALA A 105 -33.95 9.99 -4.86
CA ALA A 105 -32.60 9.81 -5.40
C ALA A 105 -31.50 10.18 -4.39
N LYS A 106 -31.73 11.22 -3.57
CA LYS A 106 -30.77 11.67 -2.57
C LYS A 106 -30.57 10.60 -1.51
N ASN A 107 -31.65 9.92 -1.13
CA ASN A 107 -31.63 8.90 -0.10
C ASN A 107 -31.49 7.48 -0.62
N ASP A 108 -31.30 7.26 -1.93
CA ASP A 108 -31.24 5.91 -2.53
C ASP A 108 -32.47 5.04 -2.17
N LEU A 109 -33.66 5.65 -2.19
CA LEU A 109 -34.92 5.00 -1.81
C LEU A 109 -35.88 4.92 -2.98
N ALA A 110 -36.52 3.77 -3.16
CA ALA A 110 -37.61 3.56 -4.11
C ALA A 110 -38.78 2.85 -3.45
N ILE A 111 -40.00 3.29 -3.79
CA ILE A 111 -41.25 2.62 -3.50
C ILE A 111 -41.74 1.97 -4.80
N LEU A 112 -41.79 0.65 -4.81
CA LEU A 112 -42.26 -0.15 -5.93
C LEU A 112 -43.77 -0.38 -5.82
N LYS A 113 -44.48 -0.29 -6.95
CA LYS A 113 -45.86 -0.78 -7.07
C LYS A 113 -45.82 -2.23 -7.55
N VAL A 114 -46.57 -3.11 -6.89
CA VAL A 114 -46.65 -4.52 -7.28
C VAL A 114 -48.07 -4.99 -7.61
N VAL A 115 -48.14 -6.02 -8.46
CA VAL A 115 -49.38 -6.78 -8.70
C VAL A 115 -49.60 -7.76 -7.56
N GLY A 116 -50.68 -7.57 -6.80
CA GLY A 116 -51.06 -8.40 -5.66
C GLY A 116 -50.82 -7.71 -4.32
N GLU A 117 -51.13 -8.40 -3.23
CA GLU A 117 -51.04 -7.84 -1.88
C GLU A 117 -50.05 -8.62 -1.00
N GLY A 118 -49.41 -7.90 -0.07
CA GLY A 118 -48.59 -8.42 1.02
C GLY A 118 -48.93 -7.74 2.34
N ALA A 119 -48.29 -8.18 3.43
CA ALA A 119 -48.55 -7.66 4.76
C ALA A 119 -47.64 -6.46 5.07
N ALA A 120 -48.18 -5.25 5.18
CA ALA A 120 -47.38 -4.07 5.47
C ALA A 120 -46.77 -4.10 6.88
N LEU A 121 -45.51 -3.66 7.02
CA LEU A 121 -44.91 -3.38 8.32
C LEU A 121 -45.32 -1.98 8.82
N PRO A 122 -45.58 -1.81 10.12
CA PRO A 122 -45.90 -0.50 10.66
C PRO A 122 -44.65 0.39 10.67
N LEU A 123 -44.78 1.60 10.14
CA LEU A 123 -43.70 2.59 10.12
C LEU A 123 -43.61 3.34 11.45
N GLY A 124 -42.50 3.18 12.17
CA GLY A 124 -42.18 3.90 13.41
C GLY A 124 -41.78 5.35 13.16
N ASN A 125 -41.48 6.12 14.21
CA ASN A 125 -41.03 7.50 14.09
C ASN A 125 -39.51 7.58 14.29
N SER A 126 -38.77 7.82 13.21
CA SER A 126 -37.31 7.90 13.24
C SER A 126 -36.76 9.18 13.90
N ASP A 127 -37.60 10.17 14.23
CA ASP A 127 -37.13 11.42 14.87
C ASP A 127 -36.97 11.30 16.39
N ILE A 128 -37.49 10.22 16.99
CA ILE A 128 -37.49 10.01 18.45
C ILE A 128 -36.60 8.86 18.90
N VAL A 129 -35.87 8.23 17.97
CA VAL A 129 -34.94 7.12 18.29
C VAL A 129 -33.71 7.63 19.04
N GLN A 130 -33.21 6.82 19.95
CA GLN A 130 -32.08 7.17 20.81
C GLN A 130 -30.86 6.26 20.58
N THR A 131 -29.66 6.85 20.68
CA THR A 131 -28.42 6.08 20.72
C THR A 131 -28.47 5.02 21.82
N GLY A 132 -28.01 3.80 21.50
CA GLY A 132 -28.03 2.64 22.38
C GLY A 132 -29.30 1.79 22.26
N GLU A 133 -30.33 2.25 21.52
CA GLU A 133 -31.52 1.43 21.28
C GLU A 133 -31.17 0.13 20.55
N HIS A 134 -31.77 -0.97 21.00
CA HIS A 134 -31.67 -2.27 20.34
C HIS A 134 -32.44 -2.25 19.03
N ILE A 135 -31.82 -2.75 17.98
CA ILE A 135 -32.40 -2.79 16.63
C ILE A 135 -32.22 -4.17 16.01
N SER A 136 -33.14 -4.51 15.11
CA SER A 136 -33.09 -5.74 14.32
C SER A 136 -33.14 -5.41 12.83
N VAL A 137 -32.18 -5.93 12.06
CA VAL A 137 -32.16 -5.82 10.59
C VAL A 137 -32.54 -7.16 9.99
N ILE A 138 -33.63 -7.18 9.23
CA ILE A 138 -34.20 -8.43 8.71
C ILE A 138 -34.26 -8.37 7.20
N GLY A 139 -33.67 -9.34 6.52
CA GLY A 139 -33.69 -9.36 5.06
C GLY A 139 -33.10 -10.63 4.48
N TYR A 140 -32.53 -10.50 3.29
CA TYR A 140 -31.97 -11.59 2.50
C TYR A 140 -30.48 -11.45 2.23
N PRO A 141 -29.63 -11.19 3.24
CA PRO A 141 -28.19 -11.30 3.05
C PRO A 141 -27.85 -12.67 2.48
N ASP A 142 -27.01 -12.68 1.45
CA ASP A 142 -26.60 -13.89 0.74
C ASP A 142 -27.75 -14.70 0.09
N GLY A 143 -28.96 -14.11 -0.02
CA GLY A 143 -30.13 -14.73 -0.63
C GLY A 143 -30.96 -15.62 0.31
N ALA A 144 -30.65 -15.62 1.61
CA ALA A 144 -31.37 -16.36 2.65
C ALA A 144 -31.98 -15.39 3.67
N TYR A 145 -33.18 -15.71 4.17
CA TYR A 145 -33.84 -14.90 5.20
C TYR A 145 -33.05 -14.98 6.50
N LYS A 146 -32.53 -13.84 6.96
CA LYS A 146 -31.71 -13.74 8.17
C LYS A 146 -32.11 -12.52 8.99
N VAL A 147 -31.91 -12.64 10.30
CA VAL A 147 -32.03 -11.55 11.28
C VAL A 147 -30.62 -11.23 11.79
N ALA A 148 -30.27 -9.95 11.79
CA ALA A 148 -29.07 -9.43 12.41
C ALA A 148 -29.47 -8.44 13.51
N GLU A 149 -29.04 -8.70 14.74
CA GLU A 149 -29.29 -7.83 15.88
C GLU A 149 -28.12 -6.87 16.09
N GLY A 150 -28.41 -5.68 16.61
CA GLY A 150 -27.41 -4.66 16.89
C GLY A 150 -27.97 -3.50 17.70
N THR A 151 -27.24 -2.39 17.71
CA THR A 151 -27.64 -1.16 18.39
C THR A 151 -27.56 0.06 17.49
N LEU A 152 -28.39 1.05 17.76
CA LEU A 152 -28.27 2.36 17.13
C LEU A 152 -27.08 3.10 17.74
N HIS A 153 -26.07 3.41 16.93
CA HIS A 153 -24.88 4.14 17.36
C HIS A 153 -25.14 5.64 17.46
N GLY A 154 -25.80 6.20 16.46
CA GLY A 154 -26.01 7.65 16.39
C GLY A 154 -26.76 8.09 15.14
N ILE A 155 -26.79 9.40 14.95
CA ILE A 155 -27.48 10.05 13.84
C ILE A 155 -26.46 10.95 13.13
N ARG A 156 -26.29 10.75 11.81
CA ARG A 156 -25.39 11.58 11.01
C ARG A 156 -25.92 13.01 10.95
N SER A 157 -25.10 13.98 11.33
CA SER A 157 -25.47 15.40 11.45
C SER A 157 -26.07 16.00 10.17
N ASN A 158 -25.52 15.65 9.01
CA ASN A 158 -25.82 16.34 7.74
C ASN A 158 -27.15 15.93 7.10
N ASP A 159 -27.58 14.67 7.26
CA ASP A 159 -28.79 14.13 6.61
C ASP A 159 -29.66 13.28 7.54
N LYS A 160 -29.30 13.21 8.83
CA LYS A 160 -29.99 12.46 9.87
C LYS A 160 -30.10 10.96 9.61
N TRP A 161 -29.22 10.40 8.79
CA TRP A 161 -29.16 8.95 8.60
C TRP A 161 -28.79 8.24 9.90
N LEU A 162 -29.39 7.09 10.12
CA LEU A 162 -29.15 6.27 11.29
C LEU A 162 -27.84 5.52 11.13
N GLN A 163 -26.93 5.68 12.09
CA GLN A 163 -25.68 4.93 12.19
C GLN A 163 -25.90 3.75 13.11
N MET A 164 -25.52 2.55 12.67
CA MET A 164 -25.86 1.29 13.34
C MET A 164 -24.61 0.44 13.57
N GLU A 165 -24.49 -0.10 14.77
CA GLU A 165 -23.54 -1.17 15.09
C GLU A 165 -24.20 -2.52 14.85
N VAL A 166 -24.28 -2.89 13.57
CA VAL A 166 -24.84 -4.17 13.12
C VAL A 166 -24.06 -4.67 11.91
N ASP A 167 -23.75 -5.96 11.90
CA ASP A 167 -22.97 -6.59 10.83
C ASP A 167 -23.89 -6.94 9.65
N THR A 168 -24.06 -6.00 8.73
CA THR A 168 -24.76 -6.24 7.45
C THR A 168 -23.79 -6.67 6.35
N ILE A 169 -24.25 -7.54 5.46
CA ILE A 169 -23.48 -8.09 4.33
C ILE A 169 -24.28 -7.98 3.03
N GLY A 170 -23.67 -8.34 1.90
CA GLY A 170 -24.31 -8.24 0.58
C GLY A 170 -25.70 -8.91 0.54
N GLY A 171 -26.70 -8.15 0.08
CA GLY A 171 -28.12 -8.57 0.06
C GLY A 171 -28.97 -7.98 1.19
N SER A 172 -28.36 -7.35 2.20
CA SER A 172 -29.09 -6.60 3.26
C SER A 172 -29.67 -5.27 2.78
N SER A 173 -29.20 -4.69 1.67
CA SER A 173 -29.72 -3.42 1.16
C SER A 173 -31.22 -3.50 0.87
N GLY A 174 -31.97 -2.56 1.40
CA GLY A 174 -33.44 -2.48 1.39
C GLY A 174 -34.12 -3.21 2.55
N SER A 175 -33.36 -3.81 3.49
CA SER A 175 -33.93 -4.45 4.69
C SER A 175 -34.54 -3.41 5.63
N PRO A 176 -35.71 -3.66 6.22
CA PRO A 176 -36.20 -2.84 7.32
C PRO A 176 -35.29 -2.98 8.54
N VAL A 177 -35.07 -1.86 9.21
CA VAL A 177 -34.49 -1.77 10.56
C VAL A 177 -35.63 -1.57 11.53
N LEU A 178 -35.79 -2.52 12.45
CA LEU A 178 -36.89 -2.57 13.40
C LEU A 178 -36.46 -2.13 14.79
N ASP A 179 -37.32 -1.40 15.47
CA ASP A 179 -37.23 -1.21 16.93
C ASP A 179 -37.67 -2.49 17.68
N SER A 180 -37.51 -2.49 19.00
CA SER A 180 -37.93 -3.60 19.87
C SER A 180 -39.44 -3.89 19.86
N LYS A 181 -40.26 -3.01 19.27
CA LYS A 181 -41.71 -3.17 19.12
C LYS A 181 -42.08 -3.72 17.73
N GLY A 182 -41.10 -3.87 16.83
CA GLY A 182 -41.31 -4.32 15.45
C GLY A 182 -41.75 -3.22 14.48
N HIS A 183 -41.60 -1.94 14.85
CA HIS A 183 -41.83 -0.83 13.92
C HIS A 183 -40.59 -0.53 13.10
N VAL A 184 -40.78 -0.19 11.82
CA VAL A 184 -39.67 0.22 10.94
C VAL A 184 -39.22 1.62 11.32
N ILE A 185 -37.98 1.74 11.80
CA ILE A 185 -37.33 3.01 12.11
C ILE A 185 -36.33 3.44 11.02
N GLY A 186 -35.94 2.51 10.15
CA GLY A 186 -35.12 2.84 8.99
C GLY A 186 -35.03 1.73 7.95
N ILE A 187 -34.28 2.00 6.88
CA ILE A 187 -34.05 1.07 5.77
C ILE A 187 -32.55 0.95 5.54
N SER A 188 -32.00 -0.24 5.72
CA SER A 188 -30.59 -0.53 5.49
C SER A 188 -30.21 -0.26 4.04
N THR A 189 -29.08 0.42 3.78
CA THR A 189 -28.59 0.69 2.41
C THR A 189 -27.13 0.28 2.24
N THR A 190 -26.21 1.06 2.81
CA THR A 190 -24.77 0.92 2.61
C THR A 190 -24.06 0.51 3.89
N VAL A 191 -22.94 -0.18 3.70
CA VAL A 191 -21.93 -0.40 4.73
C VAL A 191 -20.76 0.51 4.39
N ASP A 192 -20.35 1.36 5.32
CA ASP A 192 -19.12 2.16 5.18
C ASP A 192 -18.24 1.94 6.40
N GLY A 193 -17.08 1.32 6.15
CA GLY A 193 -16.12 0.95 7.19
C GLY A 193 -16.71 0.09 8.31
N PHE A 194 -16.92 0.72 9.47
CA PHE A 194 -17.30 0.08 10.73
C PHE A 194 -18.80 0.13 11.06
N TYR A 195 -19.56 1.04 10.43
CA TYR A 195 -20.99 1.20 10.68
C TYR A 195 -21.83 0.79 9.47
N SER A 196 -23.01 0.25 9.75
CA SER A 196 -24.08 0.12 8.77
C SER A 196 -24.96 1.37 8.84
N TYR A 197 -25.49 1.81 7.70
CA TYR A 197 -26.34 2.99 7.65
C TYR A 197 -27.77 2.65 7.23
N ALA A 198 -28.72 3.39 7.79
CA ALA A 198 -30.12 3.28 7.42
C ALA A 198 -30.78 4.63 7.13
N ILE A 199 -31.59 4.64 6.08
CA ILE A 199 -32.44 5.76 5.69
C ILE A 199 -33.57 5.88 6.72
N PRO A 200 -33.83 7.05 7.32
CA PRO A 200 -34.86 7.20 8.35
C PRO A 200 -36.27 6.88 7.84
N SER A 201 -37.08 6.20 8.65
CA SER A 201 -38.45 5.81 8.25
C SER A 201 -39.38 6.99 7.96
N ASN A 202 -39.12 8.18 8.53
CA ASN A 202 -39.90 9.37 8.19
C ASN A 202 -39.69 9.83 6.74
N VAL A 203 -38.55 9.53 6.11
CA VAL A 203 -38.34 9.74 4.66
C VAL A 203 -39.32 8.89 3.86
N VAL A 204 -39.55 7.63 4.28
CA VAL A 204 -40.51 6.71 3.66
C VAL A 204 -41.93 7.25 3.77
N LYS A 205 -42.31 7.77 4.95
CA LYS A 205 -43.65 8.34 5.16
C LYS A 205 -43.93 9.51 4.24
N VAL A 206 -42.96 10.43 4.10
CA VAL A 206 -43.07 11.56 3.17
C VAL A 206 -43.14 11.06 1.73
N LEU A 207 -42.33 10.07 1.36
CA LEU A 207 -42.30 9.55 0.00
C LEU A 207 -43.59 8.81 -0.37
N LEU A 208 -44.23 8.15 0.58
CA LEU A 208 -45.51 7.46 0.36
C LEU A 208 -46.65 8.42 0.01
N THR A 209 -46.66 9.65 0.51
CA THR A 209 -47.70 10.63 0.14
C THR A 209 -47.62 11.07 -1.32
N GLN A 210 -46.52 10.73 -2.02
CA GLN A 210 -46.26 11.05 -3.43
C GLN A 210 -46.46 9.83 -4.35
N SER A 211 -46.95 8.70 -3.83
CA SER A 211 -46.92 7.38 -4.50
C SER A 211 -48.24 6.96 -5.16
N GLU A 212 -49.05 7.92 -5.61
CA GLU A 212 -50.38 7.66 -6.19
C GLU A 212 -50.32 7.01 -7.59
N SER A 213 -49.33 7.40 -8.40
CA SER A 213 -49.09 6.85 -9.74
C SER A 213 -47.77 6.09 -9.80
N SER A 214 -47.60 5.20 -10.77
CA SER A 214 -46.34 4.49 -11.00
C SER A 214 -45.75 4.78 -12.39
N GLU A 215 -44.43 4.97 -12.43
CA GLU A 215 -43.64 4.97 -13.65
C GLU A 215 -43.26 3.53 -14.02
N SER A 216 -43.38 3.14 -15.29
CA SER A 216 -43.00 1.79 -15.70
C SER A 216 -41.51 1.54 -15.50
N LEU A 217 -41.11 0.29 -15.23
CA LEU A 217 -39.68 -0.05 -15.11
C LEU A 217 -38.88 0.30 -16.37
N GLU A 218 -39.50 0.22 -17.54
CA GLU A 218 -38.85 0.57 -18.80
C GLU A 218 -38.50 2.06 -18.86
N GLN A 219 -39.42 2.94 -18.46
CA GLN A 219 -39.17 4.39 -18.35
C GLN A 219 -38.14 4.69 -17.25
N TRP A 220 -38.28 4.03 -16.10
CA TRP A 220 -37.35 4.15 -14.97
C TRP A 220 -35.90 3.89 -15.38
N HIS A 221 -35.65 2.83 -16.14
CA HIS A 221 -34.30 2.47 -16.60
C HIS A 221 -33.72 3.43 -17.65
N GLN A 222 -34.54 4.28 -18.28
CA GLN A 222 -34.06 5.33 -19.20
C GLN A 222 -33.62 6.62 -18.48
N ARG A 223 -33.95 6.80 -17.20
CA ARG A 223 -33.52 7.98 -16.44
C ARG A 223 -32.00 8.09 -16.39
N GLU A 224 -31.49 9.31 -16.52
CA GLU A 224 -30.03 9.57 -16.49
C GLU A 224 -29.38 9.08 -15.20
N LEU A 225 -30.00 9.34 -14.05
CA LEU A 225 -29.55 8.83 -12.75
C LEU A 225 -29.39 7.30 -12.75
N ILE A 226 -30.35 6.58 -13.33
CA ILE A 226 -30.36 5.11 -13.34
C ILE A 226 -29.34 4.57 -14.35
N ARG A 227 -29.21 5.23 -15.52
CA ARG A 227 -28.16 4.93 -16.49
C ARG A 227 -26.77 5.19 -15.92
N SER A 228 -26.59 6.26 -15.13
CA SER A 228 -25.37 6.58 -14.41
C SER A 228 -25.01 5.46 -13.43
N TYR A 229 -25.97 5.03 -12.61
CA TYR A 229 -25.78 3.91 -11.69
C TYR A 229 -25.37 2.61 -12.41
N ASN A 230 -26.03 2.30 -13.53
CA ASN A 230 -25.67 1.13 -14.34
C ASN A 230 -24.25 1.21 -14.92
N ALA A 231 -23.82 2.39 -15.36
CA ALA A 231 -22.46 2.61 -15.80
C ALA A 231 -21.47 2.42 -14.63
N TYR A 232 -21.77 2.94 -13.45
CA TYR A 232 -20.96 2.74 -12.25
C TYR A 232 -20.77 1.26 -11.90
N VAL A 233 -21.85 0.47 -11.90
CA VAL A 233 -21.77 -0.97 -11.61
C VAL A 233 -20.92 -1.70 -12.65
N LYS A 234 -21.06 -1.37 -13.95
CA LYS A 234 -20.17 -1.92 -14.99
C LYS A 234 -18.72 -1.57 -14.72
N GLY A 235 -18.46 -0.33 -14.29
CA GLY A 235 -17.17 0.13 -13.81
C GLY A 235 -16.62 -0.72 -12.67
N GLU A 236 -17.41 -0.93 -11.61
CA GLU A 236 -17.02 -1.79 -10.49
C GLU A 236 -16.72 -3.23 -10.90
N MET A 237 -17.50 -3.76 -11.84
CA MET A 237 -17.30 -5.11 -12.37
C MET A 237 -15.99 -5.20 -13.14
N ASN A 238 -15.71 -4.23 -14.00
CA ASN A 238 -14.45 -4.18 -14.74
C ASN A 238 -13.27 -4.00 -13.77
N TYR A 239 -13.40 -3.19 -12.74
CA TYR A 239 -12.41 -3.04 -11.67
C TYR A 239 -12.15 -4.38 -10.96
N THR A 240 -13.20 -5.09 -10.55
CA THR A 240 -13.10 -6.41 -9.88
C THR A 240 -12.44 -7.45 -10.80
N LYS A 241 -12.71 -7.38 -12.12
CA LYS A 241 -12.06 -8.20 -13.15
C LYS A 241 -10.64 -7.71 -13.50
N LYS A 242 -10.12 -6.70 -12.80
CA LYS A 242 -8.82 -6.05 -13.03
C LYS A 242 -8.65 -5.46 -14.44
N ARG A 243 -9.76 -5.09 -15.08
CA ARG A 243 -9.82 -4.40 -16.38
C ARG A 243 -9.92 -2.90 -16.11
N TYR A 244 -8.87 -2.33 -15.54
CA TYR A 244 -8.91 -0.97 -14.99
C TYR A 244 -9.23 0.10 -16.04
N ASP A 245 -8.68 -0.01 -17.26
CA ASP A 245 -9.00 0.93 -18.35
C ASP A 245 -10.50 0.96 -18.67
N LYS A 246 -11.11 -0.22 -18.84
CA LYS A 246 -12.57 -0.35 -19.07
C LYS A 246 -13.39 0.12 -17.89
N ALA A 247 -12.88 -0.08 -16.68
CA ALA A 247 -13.53 0.41 -15.47
C ALA A 247 -13.58 1.94 -15.49
N ILE A 248 -12.49 2.60 -15.89
CA ILE A 248 -12.42 4.05 -16.03
C ILE A 248 -13.41 4.53 -17.09
N ASP A 249 -13.48 3.89 -18.27
CA ASP A 249 -14.44 4.26 -19.32
C ASP A 249 -15.90 4.23 -18.83
N ASP A 250 -16.29 3.16 -18.13
CA ASP A 250 -17.63 3.00 -17.57
C ASP A 250 -17.90 4.02 -16.45
N LEU A 251 -16.91 4.33 -15.61
CA LEU A 251 -17.02 5.31 -14.53
C LEU A 251 -17.06 6.75 -15.07
N ASP A 252 -16.37 7.03 -16.16
CA ASP A 252 -16.47 8.29 -16.90
C ASP A 252 -17.89 8.48 -17.46
N ALA A 253 -18.49 7.42 -17.99
CA ALA A 253 -19.89 7.45 -18.42
C ALA A 253 -20.84 7.70 -17.24
N ALA A 254 -20.60 7.07 -16.08
CA ALA A 254 -21.38 7.30 -14.87
C ALA A 254 -21.31 8.78 -14.43
N ILE A 255 -20.10 9.34 -14.37
CA ILE A 255 -19.86 10.74 -13.97
C ILE A 255 -20.45 11.71 -14.99
N ARG A 256 -20.39 11.42 -16.28
CA ARG A 256 -20.99 12.27 -17.32
C ARG A 256 -22.51 12.36 -17.20
N LEU A 257 -23.16 11.24 -16.84
CA LEU A 257 -24.60 11.16 -16.64
C LEU A 257 -25.03 11.72 -15.28
N ASN A 258 -24.16 11.67 -14.27
CA ASN A 258 -24.38 12.24 -12.96
C ASN A 258 -23.06 12.79 -12.37
N PRO A 259 -22.75 14.08 -12.60
CA PRO A 259 -21.51 14.70 -12.12
C PRO A 259 -21.38 14.76 -10.60
N GLU A 260 -22.48 14.54 -9.87
CA GLU A 260 -22.54 14.53 -8.41
C GLU A 260 -22.37 13.11 -7.82
N PHE A 261 -22.12 12.09 -8.65
CA PHE A 261 -22.01 10.72 -8.18
C PHE A 261 -20.65 10.43 -7.51
N ILE A 262 -20.54 10.75 -6.23
CA ILE A 262 -19.32 10.65 -5.40
C ILE A 262 -18.65 9.28 -5.51
N TYR A 263 -19.43 8.20 -5.44
CA TYR A 263 -18.91 6.83 -5.50
C TYR A 263 -18.20 6.53 -6.82
N ALA A 264 -18.64 7.12 -7.93
CA ALA A 264 -18.01 6.94 -9.22
C ALA A 264 -16.61 7.58 -9.28
N TYR A 265 -16.44 8.78 -8.69
CA TYR A 265 -15.11 9.39 -8.53
C TYR A 265 -14.21 8.52 -7.66
N SER A 266 -14.67 8.14 -6.46
CA SER A 266 -13.89 7.29 -5.56
C SER A 266 -13.45 5.98 -6.20
N LYS A 267 -14.31 5.35 -7.01
CA LYS A 267 -13.96 4.12 -7.71
C LYS A 267 -13.04 4.36 -8.90
N ARG A 268 -13.21 5.47 -9.63
CA ARG A 268 -12.34 5.83 -10.75
C ARG A 268 -10.93 6.16 -10.27
N GLY A 269 -10.82 6.84 -9.13
CA GLY A 269 -9.57 7.09 -8.45
C GLY A 269 -8.87 5.80 -8.03
N GLN A 270 -9.60 4.79 -7.55
CA GLN A 270 -9.02 3.46 -7.27
C GLN A 270 -8.51 2.78 -8.55
N ALA A 271 -9.26 2.86 -9.65
CA ALA A 271 -8.85 2.29 -10.93
C ALA A 271 -7.60 2.97 -11.50
N ARG A 272 -7.52 4.31 -11.43
CA ARG A 272 -6.35 5.11 -11.82
C ARG A 272 -5.14 4.80 -10.96
N SER A 273 -5.32 4.76 -9.64
CA SER A 273 -4.30 4.33 -8.69
C SER A 273 -3.76 2.94 -9.01
N ALA A 274 -4.60 1.99 -9.44
CA ALA A 274 -4.16 0.65 -9.82
C ALA A 274 -3.36 0.62 -11.15
N LEU A 275 -3.51 1.63 -12.00
CA LEU A 275 -2.73 1.83 -13.22
C LEU A 275 -1.46 2.67 -13.00
N GLY A 276 -1.24 3.19 -11.78
CA GLY A 276 -0.13 4.10 -11.46
C GLY A 276 -0.39 5.57 -11.82
N ASP A 277 -1.60 5.92 -12.26
CA ASP A 277 -2.04 7.31 -12.44
C ASP A 277 -2.40 7.91 -11.07
N HIS A 278 -1.37 8.24 -10.29
CA HIS A 278 -1.53 8.76 -8.94
C HIS A 278 -2.10 10.18 -8.91
N GLU A 279 -1.73 11.03 -9.87
CA GLU A 279 -2.25 12.41 -9.98
C GLU A 279 -3.75 12.41 -10.33
N GLY A 280 -4.16 11.62 -11.32
CA GLY A 280 -5.57 11.47 -11.70
C GLY A 280 -6.40 10.82 -10.60
N ALA A 281 -5.81 9.92 -9.80
CA ALA A 281 -6.45 9.37 -8.62
C ALA A 281 -6.67 10.41 -7.52
N ILE A 282 -5.66 11.24 -7.22
CA ILE A 282 -5.77 12.34 -6.25
C ILE A 282 -6.88 13.30 -6.67
N SER A 283 -6.93 13.71 -7.93
CA SER A 283 -7.97 14.61 -8.44
C SER A 283 -9.38 14.04 -8.26
N ASP A 284 -9.57 12.73 -8.41
CA ASP A 284 -10.86 12.08 -8.18
C ASP A 284 -11.24 12.06 -6.69
N TYR A 285 -10.27 11.78 -5.82
CA TYR A 285 -10.49 11.81 -4.38
C TYR A 285 -10.76 13.22 -3.86
N ASP A 286 -10.16 14.26 -4.45
CA ASP A 286 -10.47 15.66 -4.12
C ASP A 286 -11.94 15.98 -4.40
N LYS A 287 -12.47 15.54 -5.55
CA LYS A 287 -13.90 15.69 -5.88
C LYS A 287 -14.79 14.93 -4.91
N ALA A 288 -14.40 13.71 -4.54
CA ALA A 288 -15.16 12.93 -3.58
C ALA A 288 -15.17 13.56 -2.17
N ILE A 289 -14.02 14.06 -1.69
CA ILE A 289 -13.86 14.73 -0.39
C ILE A 289 -14.64 16.04 -0.33
N GLN A 290 -14.61 16.84 -1.41
CA GLN A 290 -15.37 18.10 -1.48
C GLN A 290 -16.86 17.90 -1.21
N ARG A 291 -17.39 16.72 -1.53
CA ARG A 291 -18.81 16.38 -1.37
C ARG A 291 -19.12 15.56 -0.12
N ASN A 292 -18.21 14.68 0.30
CA ASN A 292 -18.35 13.90 1.52
C ASN A 292 -17.06 14.00 2.36
N PRO A 293 -16.91 15.08 3.16
CA PRO A 293 -15.70 15.34 3.92
C PRO A 293 -15.54 14.42 5.16
N GLU A 294 -16.55 13.60 5.48
CA GLU A 294 -16.54 12.69 6.64
C GLU A 294 -16.14 11.25 6.27
N HIS A 295 -15.73 11.01 5.01
CA HIS A 295 -15.41 9.66 4.54
C HIS A 295 -13.91 9.33 4.69
N ALA A 296 -13.56 8.72 5.82
CA ALA A 296 -12.18 8.36 6.21
C ALA A 296 -11.38 7.62 5.12
N VAL A 297 -12.02 6.65 4.43
CA VAL A 297 -11.38 5.83 3.39
C VAL A 297 -10.90 6.68 2.20
N THR A 298 -11.58 7.78 1.89
CA THR A 298 -11.18 8.64 0.76
C THR A 298 -9.91 9.41 1.06
N TYR A 299 -9.78 9.94 2.29
CA TYR A 299 -8.53 10.56 2.73
C TYR A 299 -7.38 9.53 2.74
N PHE A 300 -7.60 8.35 3.30
CA PHE A 300 -6.61 7.27 3.28
C PHE A 300 -6.12 6.96 1.84
N ASN A 301 -7.05 6.80 0.89
CA ASN A 301 -6.69 6.51 -0.50
C ASN A 301 -5.96 7.68 -1.19
N ARG A 302 -6.33 8.93 -0.88
CA ARG A 302 -5.60 10.11 -1.39
C ARG A 302 -4.19 10.18 -0.81
N GLY A 303 -4.05 9.96 0.50
CA GLY A 303 -2.77 9.91 1.19
C GLY A 303 -1.85 8.81 0.65
N TYR A 304 -2.40 7.64 0.32
CA TYR A 304 -1.66 6.57 -0.35
C TYR A 304 -1.05 7.03 -1.68
N ASN A 305 -1.84 7.72 -2.50
CA ASN A 305 -1.38 8.20 -3.80
C ASN A 305 -0.36 9.35 -3.68
N LYS A 306 -0.54 10.27 -2.72
CA LYS A 306 0.46 11.31 -2.41
C LYS A 306 1.80 10.71 -1.97
N GLY A 307 1.76 9.69 -1.10
CA GLY A 307 2.96 8.98 -0.66
C GLY A 307 3.73 8.31 -1.81
N ASN A 308 3.02 7.78 -2.82
CA ASN A 308 3.67 7.22 -4.02
C ASN A 308 4.30 8.29 -4.93
N LEU A 309 3.82 9.54 -4.85
CA LEU A 309 4.44 10.71 -5.50
C LEU A 309 5.51 11.38 -4.62
N SER A 310 5.93 10.73 -3.52
CA SER A 310 6.87 11.28 -2.54
C SER A 310 6.41 12.54 -1.80
N ASP A 311 5.13 12.90 -1.89
CA ASP A 311 4.49 13.90 -1.02
C ASP A 311 4.13 13.24 0.32
N HIS A 312 5.16 13.02 1.14
CA HIS A 312 5.02 12.31 2.42
C HIS A 312 4.31 13.17 3.47
N GLU A 313 4.54 14.48 3.49
CA GLU A 313 3.86 15.44 4.36
C GLU A 313 2.36 15.53 4.03
N GLY A 314 2.00 15.64 2.75
CA GLY A 314 0.61 15.65 2.32
C GLY A 314 -0.08 14.30 2.57
N ALA A 315 0.64 13.19 2.47
CA ALA A 315 0.14 11.87 2.85
C ALA A 315 -0.15 11.77 4.35
N ILE A 316 0.75 12.28 5.21
CA ILE A 316 0.57 12.31 6.66
C ILE A 316 -0.69 13.11 7.02
N SER A 317 -0.89 14.28 6.43
CA SER A 317 -2.09 15.10 6.68
C SER A 317 -3.39 14.36 6.33
N ASP A 318 -3.40 13.60 5.23
CA ASP A 318 -4.55 12.79 4.84
C ASP A 318 -4.78 11.60 5.79
N TYR A 319 -3.72 10.92 6.24
CA TYR A 319 -3.84 9.87 7.23
C TYR A 319 -4.28 10.39 8.60
N ASP A 320 -3.82 11.57 9.01
CA ASP A 320 -4.30 12.24 10.22
C ASP A 320 -5.80 12.45 10.16
N LYS A 321 -6.33 12.96 9.04
CA LYS A 321 -7.77 13.14 8.87
C LYS A 321 -8.53 11.82 8.83
N ALA A 322 -7.99 10.79 8.19
CA ALA A 322 -8.58 9.46 8.18
C ALA A 322 -8.66 8.85 9.59
N ILE A 323 -7.64 9.07 10.43
CA ILE A 323 -7.58 8.61 11.82
C ILE A 323 -8.50 9.43 12.73
N GLU A 324 -8.59 10.75 12.52
CA GLU A 324 -9.53 11.62 13.24
C GLU A 324 -10.98 11.15 13.02
N LEU A 325 -11.34 10.87 11.76
CA LEU A 325 -12.65 10.33 11.38
C LEU A 325 -12.85 8.88 11.83
N ASN A 326 -11.76 8.12 11.96
CA ASN A 326 -11.80 6.71 12.32
C ASN A 326 -10.57 6.29 13.17
N PRO A 327 -10.66 6.41 14.50
CA PRO A 327 -9.54 6.10 15.40
C PRO A 327 -9.12 4.63 15.45
N LYS A 328 -9.90 3.72 14.84
CA LYS A 328 -9.57 2.29 14.74
C LYS A 328 -9.03 1.89 13.37
N TYR A 329 -8.68 2.87 12.51
CA TYR A 329 -8.19 2.61 11.16
C TYR A 329 -6.72 2.16 11.15
N ILE A 330 -6.52 0.85 11.37
CA ILE A 330 -5.20 0.19 11.45
C ILE A 330 -4.29 0.54 10.26
N ASP A 331 -4.81 0.48 9.03
CA ASP A 331 -4.00 0.74 7.83
C ASP A 331 -3.56 2.21 7.75
N ALA A 332 -4.37 3.16 8.23
CA ALA A 332 -4.01 4.57 8.25
C ALA A 332 -2.83 4.83 9.20
N TYR A 333 -2.84 4.25 10.41
CA TYR A 333 -1.67 4.29 11.29
C TYR A 333 -0.44 3.69 10.63
N GLY A 334 -0.59 2.48 10.06
CA GLY A 334 0.51 1.79 9.39
C GLY A 334 1.15 2.63 8.26
N ASN A 335 0.33 3.19 7.37
CA ASN A 335 0.83 3.97 6.24
C ASN A 335 1.33 5.37 6.65
N ARG A 336 0.77 5.99 7.70
CA ARG A 336 1.34 7.20 8.30
C ARG A 336 2.73 6.93 8.88
N GLY A 337 2.92 5.77 9.51
CA GLY A 337 4.23 5.30 9.96
C GLY A 337 5.23 5.16 8.83
N VAL A 338 4.82 4.65 7.66
CA VAL A 338 5.69 4.55 6.47
C VAL A 338 6.06 5.94 5.94
N ALA A 339 5.10 6.86 5.84
CA ALA A 339 5.38 8.23 5.41
C ALA A 339 6.38 8.93 6.35
N LYS A 340 6.21 8.80 7.67
CA LYS A 340 7.15 9.33 8.67
C LYS A 340 8.53 8.67 8.59
N TRP A 341 8.58 7.36 8.33
CA TRP A 341 9.84 6.66 8.11
C TRP A 341 10.60 7.22 6.89
N ASN A 342 9.90 7.49 5.77
CA ASN A 342 10.53 8.09 4.58
C ASN A 342 11.06 9.50 4.84
N LEU A 343 10.46 10.24 5.79
CA LEU A 343 10.96 11.54 6.25
C LEU A 343 12.09 11.43 7.29
N GLY A 344 12.52 10.22 7.66
CA GLY A 344 13.54 9.98 8.68
C GLY A 344 13.04 10.11 10.13
N ASP A 345 11.74 10.37 10.36
CA ASP A 345 11.14 10.41 11.69
C ASP A 345 10.77 9.00 12.17
N TYR A 346 11.82 8.22 12.44
CA TYR A 346 11.69 6.82 12.86
C TYR A 346 11.00 6.67 14.22
N LYS A 347 11.13 7.66 15.12
CA LYS A 347 10.50 7.61 16.44
C LYS A 347 8.98 7.73 16.33
N SER A 348 8.49 8.70 15.57
CA SER A 348 7.04 8.84 15.35
C SER A 348 6.48 7.69 14.50
N ALA A 349 7.27 7.16 13.56
CA ALA A 349 6.90 5.95 12.81
C ALA A 349 6.68 4.75 13.75
N ILE A 350 7.57 4.52 14.72
CA ILE A 350 7.40 3.46 15.73
C ILE A 350 6.11 3.63 16.51
N SER A 351 5.77 4.86 16.94
CA SER A 351 4.53 5.13 17.67
C SER A 351 3.28 4.76 16.87
N ASP A 352 3.29 5.03 15.56
CA ASP A 352 2.19 4.64 14.66
C ASP A 352 2.09 3.13 14.49
N TYR A 353 3.22 2.43 14.33
CA TYR A 353 3.22 0.97 14.26
C TYR A 353 2.80 0.34 15.59
N ASP A 354 3.18 0.92 16.73
CA ASP A 354 2.72 0.48 18.04
C ASP A 354 1.19 0.57 18.14
N LYS A 355 0.61 1.67 17.67
CA LYS A 355 -0.86 1.81 17.68
C LYS A 355 -1.54 0.83 16.73
N ALA A 356 -0.99 0.60 15.54
CA ALA A 356 -1.50 -0.41 14.62
C ALA A 356 -1.44 -1.83 15.21
N ILE A 357 -0.38 -2.16 15.95
CA ILE A 357 -0.20 -3.45 16.64
C ILE A 357 -1.15 -3.58 17.84
N GLU A 358 -1.36 -2.50 18.60
CA GLU A 358 -2.34 -2.46 19.70
C GLU A 358 -3.75 -2.77 19.19
N LEU A 359 -4.14 -2.15 18.07
CA LEU A 359 -5.44 -2.39 17.43
C LEU A 359 -5.55 -3.78 16.79
N ASN A 360 -4.45 -4.31 16.23
CA ASN A 360 -4.40 -5.67 15.67
C ASN A 360 -3.05 -6.36 15.95
N PRO A 361 -2.97 -7.17 17.02
CA PRO A 361 -1.74 -7.90 17.36
C PRO A 361 -1.30 -8.97 16.34
N LYS A 362 -2.13 -9.27 15.33
CA LYS A 362 -1.79 -10.21 14.24
C LYS A 362 -1.29 -9.50 12.99
N TYR A 363 -1.10 -8.18 13.04
CA TYR A 363 -0.67 -7.40 11.88
C TYR A 363 0.85 -7.48 11.64
N GLY A 364 1.30 -8.62 11.10
CA GLY A 364 2.73 -8.90 10.85
C GLY A 364 3.44 -7.85 9.99
N TRP A 365 2.71 -7.13 9.14
CA TRP A 365 3.25 -6.00 8.37
C TRP A 365 3.72 -4.86 9.28
N ALA A 366 2.96 -4.48 10.30
CA ALA A 366 3.37 -3.43 11.24
C ALA A 366 4.59 -3.83 12.08
N TYR A 367 4.67 -5.10 12.51
CA TYR A 367 5.88 -5.60 13.17
C TYR A 367 7.11 -5.48 12.27
N ASN A 368 7.03 -5.90 11.00
CA ASN A 368 8.16 -5.76 10.08
C ASN A 368 8.64 -4.31 9.95
N ASN A 369 7.72 -3.36 9.72
CA ASN A 369 8.09 -1.96 9.53
C ASN A 369 8.55 -1.28 10.83
N ARG A 370 8.02 -1.67 11.99
CA ARG A 370 8.54 -1.23 13.29
C ARG A 370 9.96 -1.74 13.53
N GLY A 371 10.24 -2.98 13.13
CA GLY A 371 11.59 -3.54 13.17
C GLY A 371 12.56 -2.76 12.28
N GLU A 372 12.12 -2.34 11.10
CA GLU A 372 12.91 -1.50 10.19
C GLU A 372 13.22 -0.13 10.81
N ALA A 373 12.21 0.56 11.35
CA ALA A 373 12.42 1.83 12.04
C ALA A 373 13.37 1.72 13.25
N LYS A 374 13.29 0.62 14.03
CA LYS A 374 14.21 0.35 15.14
C LYS A 374 15.65 0.11 14.68
N ARG A 375 15.83 -0.59 13.54
CA ARG A 375 17.15 -0.78 12.94
C ARG A 375 17.76 0.57 12.54
N GLU A 376 16.99 1.44 11.88
CA GLU A 376 17.46 2.77 11.49
C GLU A 376 17.84 3.65 12.69
N LEU A 377 17.24 3.42 13.86
CA LEU A 377 17.64 4.05 15.13
C LEU A 377 18.87 3.40 15.79
N GLY A 378 19.52 2.44 15.14
CA GLY A 378 20.71 1.76 15.66
C GLY A 378 20.43 0.62 16.64
N ASP A 379 19.20 0.10 16.69
CA ASP A 379 18.84 -1.07 17.51
C ASP A 379 18.45 -2.30 16.67
N PRO A 380 19.42 -2.94 15.99
CA PRO A 380 19.18 -4.16 15.21
C PRO A 380 18.74 -5.34 16.09
N LYS A 381 19.03 -5.34 17.40
CA LYS A 381 18.59 -6.40 18.32
C LYS A 381 17.09 -6.34 18.56
N ALA A 382 16.54 -5.15 18.82
CA ALA A 382 15.10 -4.97 18.93
C ALA A 382 14.39 -5.20 17.59
N ALA A 383 15.01 -4.80 16.47
CA ALA A 383 14.51 -5.09 15.13
C ALA A 383 14.31 -6.58 14.89
N ILE A 384 15.29 -7.43 15.25
CA ILE A 384 15.19 -8.89 15.12
C ILE A 384 13.99 -9.47 15.89
N LYS A 385 13.66 -8.94 17.08
CA LYS A 385 12.48 -9.40 17.83
C LYS A 385 11.18 -9.15 17.05
N ASP A 386 11.07 -7.98 16.42
CA ASP A 386 9.91 -7.64 15.60
C ASP A 386 9.83 -8.45 14.32
N TYR A 387 10.96 -8.65 13.62
CA TYR A 387 11.00 -9.52 12.45
C TYR A 387 10.64 -10.98 12.80
N ASN A 388 11.09 -11.48 13.95
CA ASN A 388 10.69 -12.80 14.44
C ASN A 388 9.18 -12.89 14.61
N LYS A 389 8.55 -11.87 15.21
CA LYS A 389 7.09 -11.87 15.36
C LYS A 389 6.37 -11.77 14.02
N ALA A 390 6.85 -10.97 13.08
CA ALA A 390 6.31 -10.90 11.72
C ALA A 390 6.37 -12.26 11.00
N ILE A 391 7.49 -12.99 11.15
CA ILE A 391 7.68 -14.34 10.59
C ILE A 391 6.81 -15.39 11.29
N GLU A 392 6.65 -15.30 12.61
CA GLU A 392 5.75 -16.17 13.38
C GLU A 392 4.30 -16.02 12.89
N LEU A 393 3.85 -14.78 12.68
CA LEU A 393 2.52 -14.47 12.17
C LEU A 393 2.35 -14.86 10.68
N ASN A 394 3.41 -14.72 9.88
CA ASN A 394 3.40 -15.12 8.46
C ASN A 394 4.73 -15.78 8.06
N PRO A 395 4.82 -17.13 8.11
CA PRO A 395 6.02 -17.88 7.71
C PRO A 395 6.40 -17.77 6.22
N LYS A 396 5.54 -17.16 5.38
CA LYS A 396 5.80 -16.92 3.95
C LYS A 396 6.24 -15.48 3.68
N TYR A 397 6.50 -14.67 4.71
CA TYR A 397 6.86 -13.27 4.55
C TYR A 397 8.33 -13.09 4.16
N ALA A 398 8.62 -13.19 2.86
CA ALA A 398 9.99 -13.12 2.32
C ALA A 398 10.75 -11.86 2.75
N THR A 399 10.10 -10.69 2.74
CA THR A 399 10.70 -9.41 3.16
C THR A 399 11.17 -9.44 4.61
N ALA A 400 10.39 -10.02 5.54
CA ALA A 400 10.76 -10.10 6.95
C ALA A 400 12.01 -10.98 7.17
N TYR A 401 12.15 -12.07 6.42
CA TYR A 401 13.40 -12.84 6.41
C TYR A 401 14.57 -12.00 5.90
N SER A 402 14.41 -11.30 4.77
CA SER A 402 15.47 -10.43 4.22
C SER A 402 15.88 -9.33 5.22
N ASN A 403 14.92 -8.67 5.85
CA ASN A 403 15.18 -7.60 6.82
C ASN A 403 15.85 -8.13 8.10
N ARG A 404 15.45 -9.31 8.59
CA ARG A 404 16.11 -9.99 9.70
C ARG A 404 17.54 -10.39 9.36
N GLY A 405 17.76 -10.90 8.14
CA GLY A 405 19.09 -11.24 7.64
C GLY A 405 20.01 -10.02 7.59
N PHE A 406 19.47 -8.87 7.22
CA PHE A 406 20.23 -7.61 7.21
C PHE A 406 20.63 -7.18 8.62
N ALA A 407 19.69 -7.18 9.58
CA ALA A 407 19.99 -6.86 10.97
C ALA A 407 21.00 -7.84 11.62
N LYS A 408 20.96 -9.13 11.26
CA LYS A 408 21.98 -10.11 11.69
C LYS A 408 23.36 -9.80 11.13
N LEU A 409 23.43 -9.36 9.88
CA LEU A 409 24.68 -8.99 9.24
C LEU A 409 25.32 -7.78 9.92
N GLU A 410 24.51 -6.80 10.36
CA GLU A 410 24.97 -5.64 11.16
C GLU A 410 25.49 -6.06 12.54
N LEU A 411 24.90 -7.09 13.14
CA LEU A 411 25.36 -7.68 14.40
C LEU A 411 26.55 -8.64 14.24
N GLY A 412 27.14 -8.74 13.05
CA GLY A 412 28.31 -9.59 12.82
C GLY A 412 27.99 -11.08 12.67
N ASP A 413 26.74 -11.46 12.37
CA ASP A 413 26.33 -12.83 12.06
C ASP A 413 26.03 -13.03 10.55
N PRO A 414 27.07 -13.10 9.70
CA PRO A 414 26.90 -13.29 8.27
C PRO A 414 26.32 -14.68 7.92
N LYS A 415 26.56 -15.71 8.74
CA LYS A 415 26.02 -17.07 8.50
C LYS A 415 24.51 -17.10 8.72
N GLY A 416 24.03 -16.56 9.83
CA GLY A 416 22.60 -16.43 10.09
C GLY A 416 21.89 -15.49 9.10
N ALA A 417 22.59 -14.46 8.61
CA ALA A 417 22.10 -13.60 7.54
C ALA A 417 21.87 -14.37 6.23
N ILE A 418 22.85 -15.18 5.79
CA ILE A 418 22.75 -16.00 4.58
C ILE A 418 21.56 -16.96 4.66
N ASN A 419 21.38 -17.65 5.80
CA ASN A 419 20.24 -18.57 6.00
C ASN A 419 18.89 -17.86 5.83
N ASP A 420 18.77 -16.63 6.33
CA ASP A 420 17.56 -15.83 6.17
C ASP A 420 17.35 -15.37 4.73
N TYR A 421 18.41 -14.95 4.03
CA TYR A 421 18.32 -14.61 2.61
C TYR A 421 17.97 -15.83 1.75
N ASP A 422 18.52 -17.01 2.05
CA ASP A 422 18.16 -18.26 1.38
C ASP A 422 16.66 -18.54 1.51
N LYS A 423 16.10 -18.35 2.70
CA LYS A 423 14.67 -18.51 2.94
C LYS A 423 13.85 -17.47 2.19
N ALA A 424 14.26 -16.19 2.21
CA ALA A 424 13.61 -15.11 1.47
C ALA A 424 13.57 -15.40 -0.04
N ILE A 425 14.69 -15.84 -0.61
CA ILE A 425 14.84 -16.19 -2.03
C ILE A 425 14.00 -17.42 -2.39
N LYS A 426 13.95 -18.43 -1.51
CA LYS A 426 13.10 -19.61 -1.71
C LYS A 426 11.61 -19.24 -1.75
N LEU A 427 11.19 -18.28 -0.93
CA LEU A 427 9.81 -17.79 -0.89
C LEU A 427 9.49 -16.85 -2.06
N ASN A 428 10.46 -16.02 -2.48
CA ASN A 428 10.36 -15.13 -3.62
C ASN A 428 11.65 -15.17 -4.47
N PRO A 429 11.68 -15.99 -5.54
CA PRO A 429 12.84 -16.11 -6.42
C PRO A 429 13.22 -14.85 -7.22
N GLN A 430 12.37 -13.81 -7.17
CA GLN A 430 12.63 -12.51 -7.81
C GLN A 430 13.05 -11.43 -6.80
N HIS A 431 13.32 -11.79 -5.55
CA HIS A 431 13.71 -10.85 -4.50
C HIS A 431 15.16 -10.35 -4.69
N THR A 432 15.34 -9.36 -5.56
CA THR A 432 16.64 -8.78 -5.93
C THR A 432 17.47 -8.32 -4.74
N THR A 433 16.87 -7.62 -3.77
CA THR A 433 17.55 -7.16 -2.55
C THR A 433 18.13 -8.31 -1.72
N ALA A 434 17.42 -9.44 -1.61
CA ALA A 434 17.90 -10.60 -0.86
C ALA A 434 19.10 -11.26 -1.55
N TYR A 435 19.10 -11.37 -2.89
CA TYR A 435 20.27 -11.82 -3.64
C TYR A 435 21.46 -10.88 -3.46
N ARG A 436 21.25 -9.56 -3.57
CA ARG A 436 22.31 -8.56 -3.41
C ARG A 436 22.94 -8.64 -2.02
N ASN A 437 22.12 -8.72 -0.98
CA ASN A 437 22.61 -8.77 0.39
C ASN A 437 23.25 -10.13 0.73
N ARG A 438 22.74 -11.24 0.18
CA ARG A 438 23.37 -12.57 0.32
C ARG A 438 24.74 -12.61 -0.37
N GLY A 439 24.86 -12.03 -1.56
CA GLY A 439 26.13 -11.90 -2.27
C GLY A 439 27.15 -11.08 -1.47
N ALA A 440 26.72 -9.96 -0.89
CA ALA A 440 27.57 -9.16 -0.01
C ALA A 440 28.01 -9.94 1.25
N ALA A 441 27.10 -10.67 1.90
CA ALA A 441 27.42 -11.50 3.06
C ALA A 441 28.39 -12.64 2.72
N LYS A 442 28.18 -13.34 1.60
CA LYS A 442 29.11 -14.37 1.09
C LYS A 442 30.49 -13.81 0.79
N SER A 443 30.55 -12.64 0.16
CA SER A 443 31.83 -11.96 -0.08
C SER A 443 32.56 -11.59 1.20
N ARG A 444 31.86 -11.26 2.30
CA ARG A 444 32.49 -10.99 3.60
C ARG A 444 33.07 -12.27 4.22
N LEU A 445 32.48 -13.42 3.94
CA LEU A 445 32.97 -14.74 4.36
C LEU A 445 34.05 -15.33 3.44
N GLY A 446 34.46 -14.61 2.39
CA GLY A 446 35.45 -15.09 1.42
C GLY A 446 34.91 -15.98 0.30
N ASP A 447 33.62 -16.30 0.30
CA ASP A 447 32.97 -17.08 -0.78
C ASP A 447 32.65 -16.16 -1.98
N HIS A 448 33.72 -15.74 -2.67
CA HIS A 448 33.68 -14.78 -3.76
C HIS A 448 32.96 -15.32 -5.00
N GLU A 449 33.12 -16.61 -5.32
CA GLU A 449 32.44 -17.21 -6.47
C GLU A 449 30.92 -17.28 -6.27
N ALA A 450 30.44 -17.68 -5.08
CA ALA A 450 29.01 -17.69 -4.82
C ALA A 450 28.43 -16.27 -4.72
N ALA A 451 29.22 -15.28 -4.28
CA ALA A 451 28.83 -13.88 -4.32
C ALA A 451 28.62 -13.39 -5.77
N ILE A 452 29.54 -13.70 -6.68
CA ILE A 452 29.40 -13.37 -8.11
C ILE A 452 28.14 -14.00 -8.71
N LYS A 453 27.83 -15.26 -8.38
CA LYS A 453 26.57 -15.92 -8.83
C LYS A 453 25.33 -15.15 -8.39
N ASP A 454 25.32 -14.64 -7.16
CA ASP A 454 24.20 -13.84 -6.65
C ASP A 454 24.11 -12.48 -7.35
N PHE A 455 25.22 -11.77 -7.56
CA PHE A 455 25.18 -10.50 -8.30
C PHE A 455 24.80 -10.68 -9.77
N ASN A 456 25.24 -11.76 -10.42
CA ASN A 456 24.79 -12.12 -11.78
C ASN A 456 23.28 -12.31 -11.82
N LYS A 457 22.70 -12.94 -10.80
CA LYS A 457 21.25 -13.11 -10.69
C LYS A 457 20.54 -11.76 -10.50
N VAL A 458 21.07 -10.86 -9.68
CA VAL A 458 20.52 -9.49 -9.55
C VAL A 458 20.54 -8.77 -10.89
N ILE A 459 21.67 -8.76 -11.59
CA ILE A 459 21.82 -8.09 -12.90
C ILE A 459 20.88 -8.68 -13.94
N LYS A 460 20.67 -10.00 -13.94
CA LYS A 460 19.69 -10.65 -14.83
C LYS A 460 18.25 -10.20 -14.55
N LEU A 461 17.90 -9.95 -13.28
CA LEU A 461 16.56 -9.52 -12.87
C LEU A 461 16.35 -8.01 -13.02
N ASN A 462 17.38 -7.24 -12.75
CA ASN A 462 17.41 -5.79 -12.87
C ASN A 462 18.74 -5.34 -13.50
N PRO A 463 18.81 -5.22 -14.83
CA PRO A 463 20.00 -4.77 -15.54
C PRO A 463 20.42 -3.33 -15.23
N GLN A 464 19.59 -2.56 -14.52
CA GLN A 464 19.84 -1.16 -14.12
C GLN A 464 20.34 -1.04 -12.66
N ASP A 465 20.56 -2.15 -11.95
CA ASP A 465 21.08 -2.10 -10.58
C ASP A 465 22.60 -1.79 -10.56
N ALA A 466 22.94 -0.50 -10.50
CA ALA A 466 24.31 -0.02 -10.42
C ALA A 466 25.08 -0.59 -9.21
N ILE A 467 24.41 -0.85 -8.09
CA ILE A 467 25.03 -1.38 -6.87
C ILE A 467 25.47 -2.83 -7.10
N ALA A 468 24.67 -3.63 -7.81
CA ALA A 468 25.03 -5.00 -8.15
C ALA A 468 26.30 -5.08 -9.02
N TYR A 469 26.43 -4.19 -10.02
CA TYR A 469 27.67 -4.09 -10.81
C TYR A 469 28.86 -3.68 -9.96
N SER A 470 28.75 -2.60 -9.18
CA SER A 470 29.82 -2.16 -8.27
C SER A 470 30.25 -3.25 -7.30
N ASN A 471 29.31 -3.98 -6.69
CA ASN A 471 29.62 -5.06 -5.77
C ASN A 471 30.27 -6.25 -6.48
N ARG A 472 29.80 -6.62 -7.69
CA ARG A 472 30.43 -7.68 -8.49
C ARG A 472 31.86 -7.31 -8.89
N GLY A 473 32.08 -6.05 -9.30
CA GLY A 473 33.41 -5.52 -9.60
C GLY A 473 34.35 -5.57 -8.40
N ALA A 474 33.88 -5.17 -7.21
CA ALA A 474 34.64 -5.26 -5.97
C ALA A 474 34.98 -6.71 -5.56
N VAL A 475 34.14 -7.69 -5.90
CA VAL A 475 34.45 -9.11 -5.69
C VAL A 475 35.45 -9.64 -6.71
N LYS A 476 35.30 -9.29 -8.00
CA LYS A 476 36.27 -9.63 -9.05
C LYS A 476 37.66 -9.06 -8.79
N GLN A 477 37.73 -7.84 -8.25
CA GLN A 477 38.97 -7.25 -7.73
C GLN A 477 39.67 -8.18 -6.74
N LYS A 478 38.93 -8.72 -5.76
CA LYS A 478 39.52 -9.60 -4.73
C LYS A 478 40.04 -10.92 -5.32
N LEU A 479 39.48 -11.35 -6.44
CA LEU A 479 39.94 -12.50 -7.21
C LEU A 479 41.10 -12.17 -8.19
N GLY A 480 41.52 -10.90 -8.26
CA GLY A 480 42.58 -10.44 -9.18
C GLY A 480 42.12 -10.21 -10.62
N ASP A 481 40.82 -10.36 -10.92
CA ASP A 481 40.26 -10.10 -12.25
C ASP A 481 39.96 -8.61 -12.44
N TYR A 482 41.04 -7.83 -12.53
CA TYR A 482 40.96 -6.36 -12.58
C TYR A 482 40.29 -5.84 -13.86
N LYS A 483 40.48 -6.51 -15.00
CA LYS A 483 39.85 -6.10 -16.28
C LYS A 483 38.33 -6.22 -16.21
N SER A 484 37.82 -7.38 -15.80
CA SER A 484 36.37 -7.57 -15.68
C SER A 484 35.76 -6.76 -14.53
N ALA A 485 36.56 -6.37 -13.53
CA ALA A 485 36.14 -5.45 -12.46
C ALA A 485 35.99 -4.00 -12.96
N ILE A 486 36.87 -3.54 -13.85
CA ILE A 486 36.76 -2.24 -14.52
C ILE A 486 35.47 -2.17 -15.36
N GLU A 487 35.19 -3.20 -16.17
CA GLU A 487 33.95 -3.26 -16.96
C GLU A 487 32.68 -3.13 -16.11
N ASP A 488 32.68 -3.76 -14.93
CA ASP A 488 31.57 -3.64 -13.97
C ASP A 488 31.48 -2.22 -13.38
N CYS A 489 32.62 -1.61 -13.04
CA CYS A 489 32.62 -0.23 -12.54
C CYS A 489 32.19 0.77 -13.64
N ASP A 490 32.62 0.57 -14.89
CA ASP A 490 32.18 1.37 -16.04
C ASP A 490 30.66 1.30 -16.18
N LYS A 491 30.09 0.10 -16.07
CA LYS A 491 28.64 -0.07 -16.14
C LYS A 491 27.93 0.58 -14.96
N ALA A 492 28.48 0.47 -13.75
CA ALA A 492 27.93 1.12 -12.57
C ALA A 492 27.95 2.65 -12.68
N ILE A 493 29.04 3.23 -13.22
CA ILE A 493 29.19 4.67 -13.48
C ILE A 493 28.22 5.13 -14.56
N GLN A 494 28.06 4.36 -15.63
CA GLN A 494 27.08 4.66 -16.68
C GLN A 494 25.66 4.74 -16.11
N LEU A 495 25.30 3.83 -15.20
CA LEU A 495 23.99 3.77 -14.57
C LEU A 495 23.81 4.82 -13.46
N ASN A 496 24.88 5.14 -12.73
CA ASN A 496 24.88 6.16 -11.69
C ASN A 496 26.19 6.98 -11.73
N PRO A 497 26.21 8.09 -12.49
CA PRO A 497 27.39 8.96 -12.60
C PRO A 497 27.79 9.66 -11.31
N GLN A 498 26.96 9.61 -10.26
CA GLN A 498 27.22 10.21 -8.95
C GLN A 498 27.82 9.20 -7.94
N SER A 499 28.20 8.00 -8.40
CA SER A 499 28.75 6.97 -7.53
C SER A 499 30.25 7.17 -7.26
N ALA A 500 30.60 7.93 -6.22
CA ALA A 500 31.98 8.10 -5.77
C ALA A 500 32.71 6.76 -5.55
N THR A 501 31.99 5.76 -5.02
CA THR A 501 32.52 4.40 -4.78
C THR A 501 32.91 3.69 -6.08
N ALA A 502 32.13 3.83 -7.15
CA ALA A 502 32.43 3.17 -8.42
C ALA A 502 33.69 3.76 -9.07
N TYR A 503 33.84 5.10 -9.07
CA TYR A 503 35.07 5.75 -9.52
C TYR A 503 36.28 5.33 -8.67
N TYR A 504 36.17 5.39 -7.35
CA TYR A 504 37.23 4.94 -6.45
C TYR A 504 37.65 3.49 -6.74
N ASN A 505 36.70 2.57 -6.87
CA ASN A 505 37.01 1.17 -7.15
C ASN A 505 37.67 0.99 -8.52
N ARG A 506 37.20 1.69 -9.56
CA ARG A 506 37.82 1.66 -10.89
C ARG A 506 39.25 2.20 -10.87
N GLY A 507 39.49 3.30 -10.16
CA GLY A 507 40.82 3.87 -9.98
C GLY A 507 41.78 2.90 -9.30
N VAL A 508 41.33 2.18 -8.26
CA VAL A 508 42.15 1.13 -7.62
C VAL A 508 42.50 0.02 -8.63
N MET A 509 41.60 -0.34 -9.56
CA MET A 509 41.85 -1.41 -10.53
C MET A 509 42.84 -0.97 -11.58
N LYS A 510 42.68 0.25 -12.10
CA LYS A 510 43.61 0.87 -13.06
C LYS A 510 45.01 0.99 -12.47
N GLN A 511 45.12 1.41 -11.22
CA GLN A 511 46.40 1.46 -10.51
C GLN A 511 47.05 0.07 -10.38
N LYS A 512 46.26 -1.00 -10.19
CA LYS A 512 46.78 -2.39 -10.16
C LYS A 512 47.21 -2.90 -11.54
N LEU A 513 46.75 -2.27 -12.61
CA LEU A 513 47.16 -2.52 -14.00
C LEU A 513 48.21 -1.51 -14.49
N ASP A 514 48.85 -0.78 -13.57
CA ASP A 514 49.84 0.27 -13.84
C ASP A 514 49.34 1.46 -14.70
N ASP A 515 48.02 1.59 -14.89
CA ASP A 515 47.39 2.79 -15.46
C ASP A 515 47.22 3.85 -14.37
N TYR A 516 48.35 4.46 -13.98
CA TYR A 516 48.39 5.47 -12.92
C TYR A 516 47.66 6.76 -13.31
N GLN A 517 47.74 7.17 -14.58
CA GLN A 517 47.07 8.39 -15.05
C GLN A 517 45.54 8.22 -15.03
N GLY A 518 45.03 7.12 -15.58
CA GLY A 518 43.59 6.85 -15.54
C GLY A 518 43.07 6.60 -14.13
N ALA A 519 43.92 6.14 -13.20
CA ALA A 519 43.57 6.04 -11.78
C ALA A 519 43.43 7.41 -11.12
N ILE A 520 44.32 8.37 -11.43
CA ILE A 520 44.24 9.75 -10.92
C ILE A 520 42.94 10.40 -11.35
N GLU A 521 42.56 10.30 -12.63
CA GLU A 521 41.30 10.86 -13.14
C GLU A 521 40.06 10.32 -12.39
N ASP A 522 40.07 9.01 -12.11
CA ASP A 522 39.00 8.36 -11.35
C ASP A 522 38.99 8.81 -9.88
N TYR A 523 40.16 8.98 -9.26
CA TYR A 523 40.25 9.50 -7.90
C TYR A 523 39.85 10.96 -7.79
N ASP A 524 40.19 11.79 -8.78
CA ASP A 524 39.74 13.18 -8.86
C ASP A 524 38.21 13.25 -8.84
N LYS A 525 37.56 12.42 -9.68
CA LYS A 525 36.09 12.38 -9.71
C LYS A 525 35.50 11.82 -8.41
N ALA A 526 36.12 10.80 -7.82
CA ALA A 526 35.69 10.27 -6.53
C ALA A 526 35.83 11.29 -5.39
N ILE A 527 36.86 12.14 -5.42
CA ILE A 527 37.08 13.23 -4.45
C ILE A 527 36.08 14.36 -4.65
N GLU A 528 35.80 14.75 -5.89
CA GLU A 528 34.76 15.74 -6.20
C GLU A 528 33.40 15.31 -5.62
N LEU A 529 33.05 14.03 -5.75
CA LEU A 529 31.79 13.47 -5.26
C LEU A 529 31.78 13.18 -3.76
N ASN A 530 32.93 12.84 -3.17
CA ASN A 530 33.07 12.59 -1.73
C ASN A 530 34.45 13.05 -1.21
N PRO A 531 34.57 14.33 -0.81
CA PRO A 531 35.85 14.92 -0.41
C PRO A 531 36.34 14.48 0.97
N GLN A 532 35.56 13.70 1.73
CA GLN A 532 35.86 13.30 3.10
C GLN A 532 36.51 11.91 3.20
N LYS A 533 36.69 11.21 2.07
CA LYS A 533 37.26 9.86 2.07
C LYS A 533 38.79 9.91 2.01
N ALA A 534 39.45 9.85 3.17
CA ALA A 534 40.92 9.87 3.30
C ALA A 534 41.65 8.86 2.39
N ALA A 535 41.12 7.64 2.28
CA ALA A 535 41.70 6.58 1.45
C ALA A 535 41.79 6.95 -0.05
N THR A 536 40.89 7.80 -0.55
CA THR A 536 40.93 8.26 -1.95
C THR A 536 42.14 9.15 -2.20
N TYR A 537 42.42 10.10 -1.30
CA TYR A 537 43.61 10.95 -1.39
C TYR A 537 44.89 10.13 -1.26
N ASN A 538 44.98 9.24 -0.27
CA ASN A 538 46.16 8.38 -0.12
C ASN A 538 46.44 7.57 -1.39
N ASN A 539 45.42 6.96 -2.02
CA ASN A 539 45.63 6.19 -3.23
C ASN A 539 45.98 7.06 -4.45
N ARG A 540 45.39 8.25 -4.59
CA ARG A 540 45.78 9.22 -5.62
C ARG A 540 47.23 9.66 -5.45
N GLY A 541 47.67 9.90 -4.21
CA GLY A 541 49.07 10.18 -3.89
C GLY A 541 50.00 9.03 -4.28
N VAL A 542 49.59 7.77 -4.08
CA VAL A 542 50.39 6.60 -4.52
C VAL A 542 50.52 6.58 -6.03
N ALA A 543 49.45 6.84 -6.78
CA ALA A 543 49.49 6.91 -8.23
C ALA A 543 50.40 8.05 -8.74
N LYS A 544 50.27 9.26 -8.18
CA LYS A 544 51.13 10.41 -8.50
C LYS A 544 52.61 10.14 -8.23
N ARG A 545 52.93 9.55 -7.07
CA ARG A 545 54.30 9.17 -6.71
C ARG A 545 54.90 8.16 -7.71
N LYS A 546 54.07 7.26 -8.25
CA LYS A 546 54.50 6.28 -9.27
C LYS A 546 54.77 6.92 -10.63
N LEU A 547 54.14 8.05 -10.93
CA LEU A 547 54.42 8.89 -12.10
C LEU A 547 55.59 9.88 -11.87
N GLY A 548 56.15 9.94 -10.65
CA GLY A 548 57.21 10.89 -10.30
C GLY A 548 56.71 12.27 -9.86
N GLU A 549 55.40 12.46 -9.71
CA GLU A 549 54.79 13.69 -9.21
C GLU A 549 54.84 13.75 -7.67
N TYR A 550 56.04 13.90 -7.12
CA TYR A 550 56.28 13.75 -5.68
C TYR A 550 55.62 14.84 -4.83
N GLU A 551 55.66 16.11 -5.25
CA GLU A 551 55.03 17.22 -4.53
C GLU A 551 53.51 17.07 -4.49
N GLY A 552 52.90 16.71 -5.64
CA GLY A 552 51.47 16.44 -5.73
C GLY A 552 51.05 15.23 -4.88
N ALA A 553 51.91 14.20 -4.79
CA ALA A 553 51.69 13.07 -3.91
C ALA A 553 51.75 13.46 -2.42
N ILE A 554 52.74 14.28 -2.02
CA ILE A 554 52.86 14.78 -0.64
C ILE A 554 51.60 15.54 -0.23
N SER A 555 51.09 16.44 -1.07
CA SER A 555 49.84 17.18 -0.80
C SER A 555 48.64 16.25 -0.60
N ASP A 556 48.54 15.18 -1.39
CA ASP A 556 47.49 14.18 -1.22
C ASP A 556 47.63 13.39 0.09
N TYR A 557 48.84 13.02 0.47
CA TYR A 557 49.06 12.36 1.76
C TYR A 557 48.80 13.29 2.95
N ASP A 558 49.16 14.57 2.85
CA ASP A 558 48.83 15.58 3.86
C ASP A 558 47.32 15.65 4.08
N LYS A 559 46.54 15.69 2.99
CA LYS A 559 45.07 15.69 3.09
C LYS A 559 44.51 14.39 3.64
N ALA A 560 45.10 13.25 3.27
CA ALA A 560 44.70 11.95 3.82
C ALA A 560 44.95 11.89 5.34
N ILE A 561 46.09 12.42 5.82
CA ILE A 561 46.45 12.49 7.24
C ILE A 561 45.55 13.49 7.98
N GLU A 562 45.24 14.64 7.38
CA GLU A 562 44.29 15.60 7.95
C GLU A 562 42.92 14.95 8.20
N LEU A 563 42.43 14.15 7.24
CA LEU A 563 41.14 13.46 7.32
C LEU A 563 41.17 12.22 8.22
N ASN A 564 42.29 11.51 8.29
CA ASN A 564 42.50 10.36 9.16
C ASN A 564 43.92 10.36 9.75
N PRO A 565 44.14 11.03 10.90
CA PRO A 565 45.47 11.15 11.51
C PRO A 565 46.08 9.84 12.01
N GLN A 566 45.28 8.77 12.09
CA GLN A 566 45.68 7.44 12.57
C GLN A 566 46.07 6.49 11.43
N GLU A 567 46.04 6.95 10.18
CA GLU A 567 46.39 6.13 9.01
C GLU A 567 47.92 6.03 8.85
N ALA A 568 48.55 5.06 9.50
CA ALA A 568 50.00 4.82 9.41
C ALA A 568 50.51 4.68 7.96
N ALA A 569 49.69 4.10 7.06
CA ALA A 569 50.03 3.96 5.64
C ALA A 569 50.24 5.32 4.95
N ALA A 570 49.47 6.35 5.31
CA ALA A 570 49.60 7.68 4.70
C ALA A 570 50.93 8.34 5.07
N TYR A 571 51.36 8.22 6.34
CA TYR A 571 52.69 8.67 6.77
C TYR A 571 53.82 7.93 6.05
N ARG A 572 53.77 6.59 5.98
CA ARG A 572 54.76 5.80 5.22
C ARG A 572 54.86 6.24 3.77
N ASN A 573 53.72 6.49 3.13
CA ASN A 573 53.69 6.88 1.73
C ASN A 573 54.21 8.30 1.52
N ARG A 574 53.92 9.23 2.45
CA ARG A 574 54.48 10.59 2.46
C ARG A 574 55.99 10.58 2.68
N ALA A 575 56.49 9.78 3.61
CA ALA A 575 57.91 9.59 3.86
C ALA A 575 58.67 9.18 2.59
N ARG A 576 58.15 8.17 1.89
CA ARG A 576 58.74 7.68 0.62
C ARG A 576 58.74 8.74 -0.49
N ALA A 577 57.75 9.61 -0.55
CA ALA A 577 57.73 10.72 -1.51
C ALA A 577 58.74 11.81 -1.13
N LYS A 578 58.85 12.15 0.16
CA LYS A 578 59.84 13.10 0.69
C LYS A 578 61.28 12.62 0.48
N GLU A 579 61.53 11.33 0.69
CA GLU A 579 62.84 10.71 0.43
C GLU A 579 63.24 10.82 -1.05
N ALA A 580 62.31 10.62 -1.97
CA ALA A 580 62.55 10.80 -3.40
C ALA A 580 62.88 12.26 -3.79
N LEU A 581 62.47 13.24 -2.98
CA LEU A 581 62.83 14.66 -3.11
C LEU A 581 64.09 15.05 -2.30
N GLY A 582 64.77 14.10 -1.67
CA GLY A 582 65.96 14.35 -0.84
C GLY A 582 65.65 14.97 0.54
N GLN A 583 64.39 14.99 0.96
CA GLN A 583 63.96 15.55 2.25
C GLN A 583 64.10 14.52 3.38
N HIS A 584 65.33 14.07 3.65
CA HIS A 584 65.61 12.92 4.52
C HIS A 584 65.12 13.08 5.96
N ASP A 585 65.31 14.24 6.59
CA ASP A 585 64.86 14.48 7.98
C ASP A 585 63.33 14.45 8.10
N ALA A 586 62.64 15.07 7.14
CA ALA A 586 61.18 15.09 7.11
C ALA A 586 60.58 13.71 6.77
N ALA A 587 61.29 12.90 5.98
CA ALA A 587 60.91 11.51 5.71
C ALA A 587 61.08 10.63 6.95
N LYS A 588 62.19 10.80 7.69
CA LYS A 588 62.46 10.06 8.93
C LYS A 588 61.36 10.30 9.97
N ALA A 589 60.94 11.55 10.18
CA ALA A 589 59.86 11.88 11.10
C ALA A 589 58.52 11.19 10.74
N ASP A 590 58.20 11.08 9.44
CA ASP A 590 56.99 10.39 8.99
C ASP A 590 57.09 8.86 9.18
N PHE A 591 58.26 8.26 8.98
CA PHE A 591 58.47 6.84 9.25
C PHE A 591 58.32 6.54 10.74
N GLU A 592 58.96 7.33 11.60
CA GLU A 592 58.84 7.20 13.07
C GLU A 592 57.38 7.33 13.51
N LYS A 593 56.62 8.29 12.95
CA LYS A 593 55.21 8.42 13.27
C LYS A 593 54.38 7.22 12.82
N ALA A 594 54.68 6.65 11.66
CA ALA A 594 53.98 5.48 11.17
C ALA A 594 54.25 4.23 12.02
N GLU A 595 55.49 4.07 12.52
CA GLU A 595 55.86 2.98 13.43
C GLU A 595 55.17 3.13 14.79
N GLU A 596 55.10 4.35 15.33
CA GLU A 596 54.34 4.64 16.55
C GLU A 596 52.87 4.22 16.42
N LEU A 597 52.23 4.59 15.31
CA LEU A 597 50.83 4.28 15.04
C LEU A 597 50.57 2.77 14.85
N ASP A 598 51.48 2.03 14.20
CA ASP A 598 51.35 0.58 14.07
C ASP A 598 51.56 -0.13 15.42
N ALA A 599 52.48 0.35 16.27
CA ALA A 599 52.77 -0.24 17.58
C ALA A 599 51.61 -0.10 18.58
N ASP A 600 50.78 0.94 18.44
CA ASP A 600 49.59 1.15 19.26
C ASP A 600 48.39 0.28 18.85
N ILE A 601 48.42 -0.34 17.67
CA ILE A 601 47.38 -1.28 17.20
C ILE A 601 47.64 -2.71 17.74
N GLU A 602 48.88 -3.04 18.10
CA GLU A 602 49.26 -4.35 18.64
C GLU A 602 49.08 -4.50 20.17
N LYS A 603 48.71 -3.42 20.87
CA LYS A 603 48.34 -3.41 22.30
C LYS A 603 46.83 -3.43 22.49
#